data_AF-A0A1L3Z8L6-F1
#
_entry.id   AF-A0A1L3Z8L6-F1
#
_cell.length_a   1.000
_cell.length_b   1.000
_cell.length_c   1.000
_cell.angle_alpha   90.00
_cell.angle_beta   90.00
_cell.angle_gamma   90.00
#
_symmetry.space_group_name_H-M   'P 1'
#
loop_
_entity.id
_entity.type
_entity.pdbx_description
1 polymer ?
#
loop_
_entity_poly.entity_id
_entity_poly.type
_entity_poly.pdbx_seq_one_letter_code
_entity_poly.pdbx_strand_id
1 'polypeptide(L)' 'MARFEVIALDSDRDLIRSLARRLAEEGPDASRLRAVVSQSIAGEPAPKGGILAALRRSPMVGADLDLTRPREEGRKVDP' A
#
# COMPACT_ATOMS: atom_id res chain seq x y z
N MET A 1 18.96 -18.24 -0.80
CA MET A 1 19.38 -16.86 -0.48
C MET A 1 19.84 -16.17 -1.75
N ALA A 2 19.35 -14.96 -2.01
CA ALA A 2 19.84 -14.11 -3.10
C ALA A 2 20.74 -13.02 -2.51
N ARG A 3 21.81 -12.64 -3.22
CA ARG A 3 22.72 -11.55 -2.82
C ARG A 3 22.24 -10.26 -3.48
N PHE A 4 22.06 -9.21 -2.67
CA PHE A 4 21.67 -7.89 -3.13
C PHE A 4 22.53 -6.83 -2.46
N GLU A 5 22.66 -5.68 -3.11
CA GLU A 5 23.41 -4.53 -2.62
C GLU A 5 22.46 -3.47 -2.08
N VAL A 6 22.85 -2.77 -1.00
CA VAL A 6 22.06 -1.70 -0.38
C VAL A 6 22.92 -0.45 -0.29
N ILE A 7 22.42 0.64 -0.87
CA ILE A 7 22.99 1.98 -0.68
C ILE A 7 22.29 2.61 0.53
N ALA A 8 23.06 3.05 1.52
CA ALA A 8 22.55 3.66 2.74
C ALA A 8 23.51 4.74 3.26
N LEU A 9 22.98 5.66 4.07
CA LEU A 9 23.80 6.59 4.84
C LEU A 9 24.69 5.80 5.81
N ASP A 10 25.85 6.37 6.15
CA ASP A 10 26.79 5.69 7.05
C ASP A 10 26.18 5.44 8.44
N SER A 11 25.33 6.37 8.90
CA SER A 11 24.56 6.26 10.15
C SER A 11 23.64 5.04 10.20
N ASP A 12 23.14 4.57 9.05
CA ASP A 12 22.10 3.55 8.98
C ASP A 12 22.69 2.16 8.69
N ARG A 13 23.98 2.08 8.34
CA ARG A 13 24.63 0.84 7.88
C ARG A 13 24.55 -0.28 8.91
N ASP A 14 24.82 0.01 10.17
CA ASP A 14 24.82 -1.00 11.23
C ASP A 14 23.40 -1.47 11.57
N LEU A 15 22.42 -0.55 11.54
CA LEU A 15 21.01 -0.87 11.71
C LEU A 15 20.53 -1.81 10.59
N ILE A 16 20.80 -1.48 9.33
CA ILE A 16 20.40 -2.31 8.17
C ILE A 16 21.07 -3.70 8.24
N ARG A 17 22.35 -3.78 8.64
CA ARG A 17 23.06 -5.06 8.79
C ARG A 17 22.46 -5.92 9.89
N SER A 18 22.13 -5.34 11.04
CA SER A 18 21.50 -6.07 12.16
C SER A 18 20.10 -6.55 11.79
N LEU A 19 19.32 -5.72 11.09
CA LEU A 19 18.01 -6.09 10.56
C LEU A 19 18.11 -7.30 9.61
N ALA A 20 19.02 -7.26 8.64
CA ALA A 20 19.22 -8.36 7.69
C ALA A 20 19.60 -9.68 8.40
N ARG A 21 20.46 -9.61 9.42
CA ARG A 21 20.82 -10.78 10.24
C ARG A 21 19.60 -11.35 10.97
N ARG A 22 18.82 -10.50 11.64
CA ARG A 22 17.63 -10.93 12.37
C ARG A 22 16.57 -11.53 11.45
N LEU A 23 16.42 -11.00 10.25
CA LEU A 23 15.49 -11.55 9.24
C LEU A 23 15.93 -12.91 8.70
N ALA A 24 17.25 -13.18 8.66
CA ALA A 24 17.81 -14.45 8.21
C ALA A 24 17.62 -15.59 9.22
N GLU A 25 17.27 -15.30 10.48
CA GLU A 25 16.97 -16.31 11.50
C GLU A 25 15.61 -17.01 11.26
N GLU A 26 14.76 -16.47 10.36
CA GLU A 26 13.48 -17.04 9.91
C GLU A 26 12.48 -17.44 11.02
N GLY A 27 12.69 -17.03 12.26
CA GLY A 27 11.81 -17.30 13.41
C GLY A 27 10.60 -16.36 13.52
N PRO A 28 9.77 -16.55 14.57
CA PRO A 28 8.60 -15.71 14.85
C PRO A 28 8.93 -14.21 14.93
N ASP A 29 10.08 -13.89 15.54
CA ASP A 29 10.59 -12.54 15.63
C ASP A 29 10.91 -11.95 14.25
N ALA A 30 11.50 -12.72 13.34
CA ALA A 30 11.77 -12.28 11.97
C ALA A 30 10.48 -11.95 11.23
N SER A 31 9.43 -12.78 11.39
CA SER A 31 8.11 -12.53 10.79
C SER A 31 7.45 -11.27 11.35
N ARG A 32 7.49 -11.08 12.68
CA ARG A 32 6.99 -9.85 13.31
C ARG A 32 7.74 -8.61 12.82
N LEU A 33 9.07 -8.70 12.72
CA LEU A 33 9.92 -7.62 12.25
C LEU A 33 9.61 -7.24 10.79
N ARG A 34 9.39 -8.22 9.89
CA ARG A 34 8.93 -7.96 8.52
C ARG A 34 7.61 -7.19 8.50
N ALA A 35 6.64 -7.58 9.32
CA ALA A 35 5.34 -6.93 9.36
C ALA A 35 5.46 -5.45 9.80
N VAL A 36 6.20 -5.18 10.87
CA VAL A 36 6.41 -3.81 11.38
C VAL A 36 7.14 -2.95 10.35
N VAL A 37 8.26 -3.43 9.80
CA VAL A 37 9.03 -2.69 8.80
C VAL A 37 8.21 -2.42 7.54
N SER A 38 7.45 -3.41 7.07
CA SER A 38 6.57 -3.25 5.89
C SER A 38 5.48 -2.21 6.14
N GLN A 39 4.87 -2.22 7.33
CA GLN A 39 3.86 -1.23 7.71
C GLN A 39 4.44 0.18 7.80
N SER A 40 5.63 0.33 8.38
CA SER A 40 6.29 1.64 8.50
C SER A 40 6.72 2.21 7.15
N ILE A 41 7.11 1.36 6.19
CA ILE A 41 7.55 1.78 4.85
C ILE A 41 6.36 2.06 3.91
N ALA A 42 5.27 1.29 4.04
CA ALA A 42 4.09 1.42 3.16
C ALA A 42 3.41 2.80 3.23
N GLY A 43 3.75 3.62 4.24
CA GLY A 43 3.06 4.88 4.51
C GLY A 43 1.61 4.65 4.95
N GLU A 44 0.87 5.73 5.17
CA GLU A 44 -0.57 5.60 5.38
C GLU A 44 -1.24 5.16 4.06
N PRO A 45 -2.09 4.12 4.08
CA PRO A 45 -2.90 3.80 2.92
C PRO A 45 -3.70 5.05 2.55
N ALA A 46 -3.80 5.33 1.24
CA ALA A 46 -4.56 6.47 0.75
C ALA A 46 -5.92 6.53 1.46
N PRO A 47 -6.31 7.69 2.03
CA PRO A 47 -7.49 7.77 2.87
C PRO A 47 -8.69 7.22 2.11
N LYS A 48 -9.36 6.25 2.72
CA LYS A 48 -10.59 5.68 2.16
C LYS A 48 -11.59 6.81 1.96
N GLY A 49 -12.23 6.83 0.79
CA GLY A 49 -13.22 7.85 0.47
C GLY A 49 -12.69 9.06 -0.30
N GLY A 50 -11.50 9.00 -0.91
CA GLY A 50 -11.03 10.07 -1.83
C GLY A 50 -12.02 10.39 -2.95
N ILE A 51 -12.63 9.37 -3.56
CA ILE A 51 -13.70 9.54 -4.56
C ILE A 51 -14.94 10.20 -3.95
N LEU A 52 -15.40 9.71 -2.79
CA LEU A 52 -16.56 10.28 -2.10
C LEU A 52 -16.32 11.74 -1.66
N ALA A 53 -15.12 12.04 -1.17
CA ALA A 53 -14.72 13.40 -0.77
C ALA A 53 -14.61 14.33 -1.98
N ALA A 54 -14.15 13.84 -3.14
CA ALA A 54 -14.19 14.59 -4.39
C ALA A 54 -15.64 14.88 -4.82
N LEU A 55 -16.52 13.88 -4.80
CA LEU A 55 -17.94 14.04 -5.15
C LEU A 55 -18.65 15.03 -4.23
N ARG A 56 -18.40 15.01 -2.91
CA ARG A 56 -18.99 15.96 -1.95
C ARG A 56 -18.50 17.40 -2.10
N ARG A 57 -17.40 17.63 -2.82
CA ARG A 57 -16.88 18.97 -3.16
C ARG A 57 -17.31 19.42 -4.56
N SER A 58 -18.03 18.59 -5.30
CA SER A 58 -18.52 18.93 -6.63
C SER A 58 -19.59 20.03 -6.55
N PRO A 59 -19.61 21.00 -7.46
CA PRO A 59 -20.72 21.95 -7.58
C PRO A 59 -22.05 21.27 -7.95
N MET A 60 -22.01 20.00 -8.37
CA MET A 60 -23.19 19.18 -8.68
C MET A 60 -23.81 18.51 -7.45
N VAL A 61 -23.30 18.77 -6.25
CA VAL A 61 -23.92 18.27 -5.00
C VAL A 61 -25.33 18.85 -4.87
N GLY A 62 -26.34 17.98 -4.75
CA GLY A 62 -27.75 18.38 -4.68
C GLY A 62 -28.39 18.69 -6.04
N ALA A 63 -27.65 18.53 -7.14
CA ALA A 63 -28.27 18.46 -8.47
C ALA A 63 -29.10 17.17 -8.57
N ASP A 64 -30.20 17.23 -9.31
CA ASP A 64 -31.06 16.08 -9.60
C ASP A 64 -30.37 15.17 -10.63
N LEU A 65 -29.31 14.50 -10.17
CA LEU A 65 -28.55 13.54 -10.97
C LEU A 65 -29.30 12.20 -10.93
N ASP A 66 -29.59 11.67 -12.12
CA ASP A 66 -30.01 10.28 -12.22
C ASP A 66 -28.82 9.35 -11.90
N LEU A 67 -28.81 8.84 -10.67
CA LEU A 67 -27.81 7.89 -10.18
C LEU A 67 -28.17 6.44 -10.54
N THR A 68 -29.28 6.22 -11.25
CA THR A 68 -29.64 4.86 -11.67
C THR A 68 -28.64 4.39 -12.71
N ARG A 69 -27.90 3.34 -12.37
CA ARG A 69 -27.00 2.67 -13.30
C ARG A 69 -27.62 1.32 -13.67
N PRO A 70 -28.05 1.10 -14.93
CA PRO A 70 -28.53 -0.21 -15.34
C PRO A 70 -27.39 -1.23 -15.25
N ARG A 71 -27.71 -2.43 -14.77
CA ARG A 71 -26.76 -3.55 -14.78
C ARG A 71 -26.85 -4.25 -16.13
N GLU A 72 -25.86 -3.99 -16.97
CA GLU A 72 -25.71 -4.66 -18.26
C GLU A 72 -24.72 -5.82 -18.14
N GLU A 73 -24.83 -6.78 -19.06
CA GLU A 73 -23.98 -7.98 -19.14
C GLU A 73 -22.48 -7.66 -19.30
N GLY A 74 -22.16 -6.40 -19.64
CA GLY A 74 -20.81 -5.92 -19.85
C GLY A 74 -20.32 -6.17 -21.28
N ARG A 75 -19.16 -5.59 -21.61
CA ARG A 75 -18.55 -5.80 -22.93
C ARG A 75 -17.87 -7.18 -22.95
N LYS A 76 -18.08 -7.96 -24.01
CA LYS A 76 -17.27 -9.16 -24.27
C LYS A 76 -15.81 -8.72 -24.41
N VAL A 77 -14.95 -9.26 -23.55
CA VAL A 77 -13.50 -9.06 -23.62
C VAL A 77 -12.90 -10.37 -24.09
N ASP A 78 -12.03 -10.32 -25.10
CA ASP A 78 -11.30 -11.51 -25.51
C ASP A 78 -10.36 -11.95 -24.37
N PRO A 79 -10.28 -13.26 -24.09
CA PRO A 79 -9.45 -13.82 -23.04
C PRO A 79 -7.94 -13.72 -23.33
#